data_AF-A0A223KLI3-F1
#
_entry.id   AF-A0A223KLI3-F1
#
_cell.length_a   1.000
_cell.length_b   1.000
_cell.length_c   1.000
_cell.angle_alpha   90.00
_cell.angle_beta   90.00
_cell.angle_gamma   90.00
#
_symmetry.space_group_name_H-M   'P 1'
#
loop_
_entity.id
_entity.type
_entity.pdbx_description
1 polymer ?
#
loop_
_entity_poly.entity_id
_entity_poly.type
_entity_poly.pdbx_seq_one_letter_code
_entity_poly.pdbx_strand_id
1 'polypeptide(L)'
;MEHPKSPHYEEYNVMDQFHEWDVITQRVIRNRLAASDVSFFTPEEQNTIIALYPIIFPSHLGDIGVNVLALLDQRMRENKINGYVKGTTLQKVDVIRTGLRYVATECYTQFHHPFSTLEKKLQISYVGQLVENIGSSDVWIKITPKLFFTTFTYEILKIIYADPSVWSDIGFGGPAFPRGYYTFGFDQFDPWEAPNNEQNKNH
;
A
#
# COMPACT_ATOMS: atom_id res chain seq x y z
N MET A 1 18.58 18.49 3.71
CA MET A 1 17.87 17.33 3.15
C MET A 1 17.27 17.82 1.85
N GLU A 2 17.81 17.39 0.72
CA GLU A 2 17.22 17.74 -0.59
C GLU A 2 15.82 17.14 -0.67
N HIS A 3 14.85 18.00 -0.94
CA HIS A 3 13.47 17.60 -1.17
C HIS A 3 13.42 16.65 -2.38
N PRO A 4 12.75 15.50 -2.31
CA PRO A 4 12.53 14.67 -3.48
C PRO A 4 11.72 15.46 -4.51
N LYS A 5 11.93 15.15 -5.80
CA LYS A 5 11.27 15.78 -6.96
C LYS A 5 9.80 16.04 -6.66
N SER A 6 9.39 17.27 -6.97
CA SER A 6 8.03 17.78 -6.82
C SER A 6 6.95 16.79 -7.28
N PRO A 7 5.84 16.66 -6.53
CA PRO A 7 4.70 15.84 -6.94
C PRO A 7 4.14 16.29 -8.29
N HIS A 8 3.45 15.39 -9.00
CA HIS A 8 3.01 15.66 -10.38
C HIS A 8 2.03 16.86 -10.47
N TYR A 9 1.33 17.17 -9.38
CA TYR A 9 0.50 18.36 -9.20
C TYR A 9 0.93 19.12 -7.93
N GLU A 10 1.89 20.03 -8.07
CA GLU A 10 2.50 20.75 -6.94
C GLU A 10 1.53 21.62 -6.11
N GLU A 11 0.52 22.17 -6.77
CA GLU A 11 -0.44 23.11 -6.17
C GLU A 11 -1.76 22.45 -5.75
N TYR A 12 -1.90 21.13 -5.93
CA TYR A 12 -3.14 20.41 -5.65
C TYR A 12 -3.04 19.59 -4.37
N ASN A 13 -3.99 19.81 -3.45
CA ASN A 13 -4.15 19.01 -2.24
C ASN A 13 -5.61 18.58 -2.08
N VAL A 14 -5.88 17.29 -2.23
CA VAL A 14 -7.24 16.73 -2.12
C VAL A 14 -7.87 16.99 -0.74
N MET A 15 -7.05 17.19 0.29
CA MET A 15 -7.53 17.45 1.65
C MET A 15 -8.21 18.81 1.78
N ASP A 16 -8.05 19.72 0.82
CA ASP A 16 -8.80 20.98 0.78
C ASP A 16 -10.31 20.74 0.55
N GLN A 17 -10.67 19.57 -0.01
CA GLN A 17 -12.05 19.13 -0.22
C GLN A 17 -12.66 18.44 1.02
N PHE A 18 -11.93 18.35 2.13
CA PHE A 18 -12.32 17.51 3.27
C PHE A 18 -13.71 17.84 3.85
N HIS A 19 -14.06 19.13 3.95
CA HIS A 19 -15.35 19.56 4.50
C HIS A 19 -16.54 19.35 3.56
N GLU A 20 -16.26 19.07 2.29
CA GLU A 20 -17.26 18.87 1.25
C GLU A 20 -17.73 17.42 1.17
N TRP A 21 -16.92 16.47 1.66
CA TRP A 21 -17.32 15.08 1.80
C TRP A 21 -18.35 14.89 2.90
N ASP A 22 -19.16 13.85 2.80
CA ASP A 22 -20.10 13.49 3.86
C ASP A 22 -19.38 13.12 5.17
N VAL A 23 -20.12 13.19 6.28
CA VAL A 23 -19.57 12.97 7.64
C VAL A 23 -18.97 11.57 7.85
N ILE A 24 -19.44 10.54 7.13
CA ILE A 24 -18.91 9.19 7.20
C ILE A 24 -17.55 9.14 6.50
N THR A 25 -17.45 9.71 5.29
CA THR A 25 -16.19 9.81 4.55
C THR A 25 -15.16 10.61 5.34
N GLN A 26 -15.53 11.78 5.88
CA GLN A 26 -14.67 12.58 6.75
C GLN A 26 -14.12 11.76 7.93
N ARG A 27 -14.98 10.98 8.60
CA ARG A 27 -14.59 10.12 9.72
C ARG A 27 -13.62 9.01 9.27
N VAL A 28 -13.88 8.37 8.13
CA VAL A 28 -13.00 7.32 7.58
C VAL A 28 -11.62 7.89 7.28
N ILE A 29 -11.53 9.06 6.64
CA ILE A 29 -10.25 9.71 6.33
C ILE A 29 -9.50 10.11 7.61
N ARG A 30 -10.17 10.74 8.59
CA ARG A 30 -9.54 11.04 9.88
C ARG A 30 -9.00 9.80 10.58
N ASN A 31 -9.78 8.72 10.59
CA ASN A 31 -9.34 7.45 11.19
C ASN A 31 -8.11 6.87 10.47
N ARG A 32 -7.99 7.04 9.15
CA ARG A 32 -6.83 6.56 8.38
C ARG A 32 -5.56 7.37 8.65
N LEU A 33 -5.71 8.68 8.80
CA LEU A 33 -4.61 9.60 9.08
C LEU A 33 -4.18 9.59 10.56
N ALA A 34 -5.05 9.14 11.46
CA ALA A 34 -4.73 8.99 12.86
C ALA A 34 -3.74 7.84 13.08
N ALA A 35 -2.73 8.07 13.92
CA ALA A 35 -1.84 7.01 14.37
C ALA A 35 -2.66 5.91 15.08
N SER A 36 -2.42 4.66 14.70
CA SER A 36 -3.11 3.50 15.25
C SER A 36 -2.10 2.51 15.82
N ASP A 37 -2.46 1.89 16.95
CA ASP A 37 -1.64 0.85 17.57
C ASP A 37 -1.59 -0.39 16.69
N VAL A 38 -0.40 -1.01 16.65
CA VAL A 38 -0.11 -2.25 15.91
C VAL A 38 -0.08 -3.40 16.91
N SER A 39 -1.03 -4.32 16.83
CA SER A 39 -1.15 -5.41 17.83
C SER A 39 -1.52 -6.77 17.24
N PHE A 40 -1.80 -6.88 15.95
CA PHE A 40 -2.07 -8.14 15.26
C PHE A 40 -0.78 -8.83 14.81
N PHE A 41 0.14 -8.06 14.22
CA PHE A 41 1.43 -8.57 13.77
C PHE A 41 2.43 -8.66 14.91
N THR A 42 3.23 -9.73 14.90
CA THR A 42 4.40 -9.86 15.77
C THR A 42 5.49 -8.86 15.37
N PRO A 43 6.43 -8.49 16.27
CA PRO A 43 7.50 -7.55 15.93
C PRO A 43 8.32 -7.93 14.68
N GLU A 44 8.55 -9.23 14.46
CA GLU A 44 9.27 -9.73 13.30
C GLU A 44 8.47 -9.56 11.99
N GLU A 45 7.16 -9.84 12.03
CA GLU A 45 6.27 -9.60 10.89
C GLU A 45 6.17 -8.10 10.58
N GLN A 46 6.09 -7.25 11.60
CA GLN A 46 6.08 -5.79 11.45
C GLN A 46 7.34 -5.32 10.72
N ASN A 47 8.52 -5.76 11.17
CA ASN A 47 9.79 -5.41 10.54
C ASN A 47 9.88 -5.91 9.09
N THR A 48 9.38 -7.12 8.83
CA THR A 48 9.31 -7.69 7.47
C THR A 48 8.39 -6.86 6.58
N ILE A 49 7.21 -6.45 7.06
CA ILE A 49 6.27 -5.59 6.33
C ILE A 49 6.91 -4.22 6.02
N ILE A 50 7.54 -3.59 7.01
CA ILE A 50 8.25 -2.30 6.87
C ILE A 50 9.35 -2.40 5.81
N ALA A 51 10.05 -3.53 5.72
CA ALA A 51 11.10 -3.73 4.73
C ALA A 51 10.56 -4.12 3.33
N LEU A 52 9.44 -4.84 3.25
CA LEU A 52 8.84 -5.30 2.00
C LEU A 52 8.16 -4.17 1.24
N TYR A 53 7.37 -3.33 1.92
CA TYR A 53 6.52 -2.36 1.23
C TYR A 53 7.30 -1.37 0.35
N PRO A 54 8.49 -0.83 0.72
CA PRO A 54 9.24 0.09 -0.13
C PRO A 54 9.89 -0.58 -1.34
N ILE A 55 9.93 -1.92 -1.37
CA ILE A 55 10.41 -2.69 -2.53
C ILE A 55 9.26 -2.98 -3.48
N ILE A 56 8.09 -3.33 -2.93
CA ILE A 56 6.84 -3.50 -3.69
C ILE A 56 6.40 -2.17 -4.30
N PHE A 57 6.63 -1.08 -3.57
CA PHE A 57 6.21 0.26 -3.94
C PHE A 57 7.32 1.29 -3.61
N PRO A 58 8.35 1.42 -4.48
CA PRO A 58 9.43 2.39 -4.31
C PRO A 58 8.91 3.83 -4.42
N SER A 59 9.28 4.72 -3.48
CA SER A 59 8.85 6.14 -3.44
C SER A 59 9.46 6.96 -4.59
N HIS A 60 8.87 8.04 -5.12
CA HIS A 60 8.02 9.15 -4.65
C HIS A 60 6.81 8.94 -3.72
N LEU A 61 5.95 7.95 -3.90
CA LEU A 61 4.69 7.84 -3.13
C LEU A 61 4.79 7.09 -1.80
N GLY A 62 5.82 6.28 -1.59
CA GLY A 62 6.03 5.47 -0.37
C GLY A 62 6.58 6.25 0.84
N ASP A 63 7.09 7.48 0.63
CA ASP A 63 7.58 8.36 1.69
C ASP A 63 6.55 9.44 2.09
N ILE A 64 5.51 9.61 1.28
CA ILE A 64 4.46 10.62 1.44
C ILE A 64 3.15 9.87 1.65
N GLY A 65 2.86 9.42 2.87
CA GLY A 65 1.58 8.75 3.08
C GLY A 65 1.26 8.19 4.46
N VAL A 66 0.13 7.49 4.49
CA VAL A 66 -0.48 6.79 5.63
C VAL A 66 0.46 5.72 6.20
N ASN A 67 0.29 5.43 7.49
CA ASN A 67 0.99 4.35 8.15
C ASN A 67 0.47 2.98 7.65
N VAL A 68 1.07 2.48 6.56
CA VAL A 68 0.67 1.24 5.88
C VAL A 68 0.64 0.05 6.85
N LEU A 69 1.63 -0.05 7.74
CA LEU A 69 1.67 -1.11 8.75
C LEU A 69 0.46 -1.04 9.68
N ALA A 70 0.17 0.14 10.25
CA ALA A 70 -0.93 0.32 11.18
C ALA A 70 -2.29 0.07 10.53
N LEU A 71 -2.48 0.53 9.29
CA LEU A 71 -3.72 0.28 8.54
C LEU A 71 -3.88 -1.19 8.15
N LEU A 72 -2.80 -1.87 7.78
CA LEU A 72 -2.85 -3.31 7.51
C LEU A 72 -3.21 -4.07 8.78
N ASP A 73 -2.58 -3.73 9.91
CA ASP A 73 -2.84 -4.33 11.22
C ASP A 73 -4.30 -4.15 11.64
N GLN A 74 -4.82 -2.92 11.58
CA GLN A 74 -6.22 -2.63 11.88
C GLN A 74 -7.17 -3.44 10.98
N ARG A 75 -6.90 -3.51 9.67
CA ARG A 75 -7.71 -4.29 8.73
C ARG A 75 -7.71 -5.79 9.05
N MET A 76 -6.59 -6.31 9.56
CA MET A 76 -6.52 -7.69 10.06
C MET A 76 -7.38 -7.86 11.32
N ARG A 77 -7.24 -6.97 12.32
CA ARG A 77 -8.02 -7.03 13.58
C ARG A 77 -9.52 -6.92 13.38
N GLU A 78 -9.95 -6.04 12.47
CA GLU A 78 -11.36 -5.81 12.15
C GLU A 78 -11.94 -6.81 11.14
N ASN A 79 -11.18 -7.84 10.75
CA ASN A 79 -11.59 -8.83 9.75
C ASN A 79 -12.03 -8.20 8.41
N LYS A 80 -11.37 -7.10 8.02
CA LYS A 80 -11.61 -6.40 6.74
C LYS A 80 -10.86 -7.04 5.57
N ILE A 81 -9.85 -7.85 5.86
CA ILE A 81 -9.18 -8.71 4.88
C ILE A 81 -9.91 -10.04 4.87
N ASN A 82 -11.14 -10.04 4.33
CA ASN A 82 -11.96 -11.24 4.26
C ASN A 82 -11.90 -11.90 2.87
N GLY A 83 -12.37 -13.15 2.82
CA GLY A 83 -12.50 -13.95 1.61
C GLY A 83 -11.28 -14.82 1.30
N TYR A 84 -11.43 -15.57 0.22
CA TYR A 84 -10.47 -16.56 -0.25
C TYR A 84 -9.58 -15.98 -1.35
N VAL A 85 -8.36 -16.50 -1.49
CA VAL A 85 -7.53 -16.18 -2.66
C VAL A 85 -8.10 -16.90 -3.88
N LYS A 86 -8.31 -16.15 -4.97
CA LYS A 86 -8.93 -16.65 -6.20
C LYS A 86 -8.23 -17.92 -6.68
N GLY A 87 -9.01 -18.97 -6.95
CA GLY A 87 -8.49 -20.27 -7.40
C GLY A 87 -7.95 -21.17 -6.28
N THR A 88 -8.17 -20.80 -5.01
CA THR A 88 -7.77 -21.61 -3.85
C THR A 88 -8.90 -21.66 -2.81
N THR A 89 -8.77 -22.56 -1.85
CA THR A 89 -9.61 -22.61 -0.64
C THR A 89 -8.97 -21.89 0.55
N LEU A 90 -7.88 -21.16 0.33
CA LEU A 90 -7.09 -20.52 1.38
C LEU A 90 -7.63 -19.11 1.66
N GLN A 91 -7.77 -18.76 2.94
CA GLN A 91 -8.14 -17.40 3.31
C GLN A 91 -6.97 -16.46 3.12
N LYS A 92 -7.24 -15.21 2.72
CA LYS A 92 -6.21 -14.20 2.49
C LYS A 92 -5.35 -13.94 3.74
N VAL A 93 -5.98 -13.87 4.92
CA VAL A 93 -5.29 -13.66 6.20
C VAL A 93 -4.28 -14.78 6.45
N ASP A 94 -4.70 -16.03 6.24
CA ASP A 94 -3.84 -17.20 6.42
C ASP A 94 -2.66 -17.20 5.44
N VAL A 95 -2.91 -16.82 4.18
CA VAL A 95 -1.86 -16.69 3.16
C VAL A 95 -0.84 -15.62 3.55
N ILE A 96 -1.29 -14.45 4.00
CA ILE A 96 -0.40 -13.35 4.42
C ILE A 96 0.42 -13.75 5.65
N ARG A 97 -0.24 -14.27 6.70
CA ARG A 97 0.42 -14.71 7.94
C ARG A 97 1.41 -15.84 7.71
N THR A 98 1.01 -16.84 6.93
CA THR A 98 1.88 -17.98 6.61
C THR A 98 3.07 -17.52 5.78
N GLY A 99 2.85 -16.65 4.79
CA GLY A 99 3.92 -16.17 3.94
C GLY A 99 4.91 -15.25 4.65
N LEU A 100 4.47 -14.36 5.55
CA LEU A 100 5.39 -13.56 6.37
C LEU A 100 6.30 -14.44 7.24
N ARG A 101 5.74 -15.51 7.83
CA ARG A 101 6.54 -16.50 8.56
C ARG A 101 7.51 -17.26 7.67
N TYR A 102 7.10 -17.62 6.45
CA TYR A 102 7.98 -18.31 5.50
C TYR A 102 9.09 -17.40 4.98
N VAL A 103 8.84 -16.12 4.76
CA VAL A 103 9.89 -15.14 4.45
C VAL A 103 10.92 -15.07 5.58
N ALA A 104 10.46 -14.99 6.84
CA ALA A 104 11.34 -15.02 7.99
C ALA A 104 12.19 -16.30 8.01
N THR A 105 11.54 -17.48 8.00
CA THR A 105 12.24 -18.78 8.03
C THR A 105 13.24 -18.92 6.88
N GLU A 106 12.85 -18.61 5.65
CA GLU A 106 13.72 -18.76 4.48
C GLU A 106 14.90 -17.80 4.53
N CYS A 107 14.71 -16.55 4.91
CA CYS A 107 15.81 -15.59 5.04
C CYS A 107 16.79 -16.00 6.14
N TYR A 108 16.30 -16.49 7.29
CA TYR A 108 17.17 -17.01 8.34
C TYR A 108 17.95 -18.25 7.90
N THR A 109 17.32 -19.18 7.18
CA THR A 109 17.97 -20.39 6.68
C THR A 109 19.01 -20.09 5.59
N GLN A 110 18.69 -19.18 4.67
CA GLN A 110 19.53 -18.90 3.50
C GLN A 110 20.62 -17.84 3.76
N PHE A 111 20.31 -16.81 4.55
CA PHE A 111 21.16 -15.64 4.74
C PHE A 111 21.61 -15.43 6.20
N HIS A 112 21.13 -16.27 7.13
CA HIS A 112 21.40 -16.15 8.58
C HIS A 112 20.97 -14.82 9.20
N HIS A 113 20.08 -14.10 8.53
CA HIS A 113 19.58 -12.78 8.93
C HIS A 113 18.10 -12.66 8.60
N PRO A 114 17.31 -11.93 9.41
CA PRO A 114 15.95 -11.59 9.05
C PRO A 114 15.92 -10.72 7.80
N PHE A 115 14.85 -10.84 7.01
CA PHE A 115 14.68 -10.08 5.76
C PHE A 115 14.92 -8.56 5.94
N SER A 116 14.41 -8.00 7.04
CA SER A 116 14.48 -6.56 7.32
C SER A 116 15.89 -6.01 7.51
N THR A 117 16.87 -6.87 7.83
CA THR A 117 18.26 -6.47 8.05
C THR A 117 19.19 -6.83 6.88
N LEU A 118 18.67 -7.47 5.84
CA LEU A 118 19.45 -7.75 4.63
C LEU A 118 19.81 -6.44 3.90
N GLU A 119 20.93 -6.45 3.19
CA GLU A 119 21.29 -5.36 2.28
C GLU A 119 20.19 -5.14 1.24
N LYS A 120 19.95 -3.88 0.86
CA LYS A 120 18.83 -3.52 -0.03
C LYS A 120 18.82 -4.29 -1.35
N LYS A 121 20.00 -4.51 -1.95
CA LYS A 121 20.14 -5.29 -3.20
C LYS A 121 19.69 -6.74 -3.01
N LEU A 122 20.00 -7.34 -1.87
CA LEU A 122 19.61 -8.69 -1.54
C LEU A 122 18.11 -8.78 -1.25
N GLN A 123 17.54 -7.80 -0.53
CA GLN A 123 16.09 -7.72 -0.34
C GLN A 123 15.34 -7.66 -1.67
N ILE A 124 15.79 -6.81 -2.60
CA ILE A 124 15.21 -6.69 -3.94
C ILE A 124 15.32 -8.02 -4.70
N SER A 125 16.49 -8.65 -4.68
CA SER A 125 16.70 -9.94 -5.33
C SER A 125 15.79 -11.03 -4.75
N TYR A 126 15.61 -11.07 -3.43
CA TYR A 126 14.76 -12.04 -2.76
C TYR A 126 13.27 -11.80 -3.10
N VAL A 127 12.81 -10.54 -3.10
CA VAL A 127 11.46 -10.21 -3.57
C VAL A 127 11.26 -10.64 -5.02
N GLY A 128 12.27 -10.51 -5.88
CA GLY A 128 12.26 -11.05 -7.24
C GLY A 128 12.04 -12.57 -7.29
N GLN A 129 12.63 -13.32 -6.36
CA GLN A 129 12.38 -14.77 -6.25
C GLN A 129 10.93 -15.06 -5.87
N LEU A 130 10.33 -14.31 -4.93
CA LEU A 130 8.91 -14.45 -4.62
C LEU A 130 8.02 -14.20 -5.86
N VAL A 131 8.39 -13.22 -6.69
CA VAL A 131 7.70 -12.89 -7.96
C VAL A 131 7.85 -14.01 -8.99
N GLU A 132 9.00 -14.67 -9.07
CA GLU A 132 9.23 -15.80 -9.97
C GLU A 132 8.76 -17.14 -9.38
N ASN A 133 8.08 -17.11 -8.24
CA ASN A 133 7.62 -18.29 -7.51
C ASN A 133 8.75 -19.26 -7.09
N ILE A 134 9.94 -18.70 -6.86
CA ILE A 134 11.13 -19.43 -6.42
C ILE A 134 11.21 -19.33 -4.90
N GLY A 135 11.26 -20.48 -4.25
CA GLY A 135 11.42 -20.61 -2.81
C GLY A 135 11.76 -22.05 -2.45
N SER A 136 12.37 -22.24 -1.28
CA SER A 136 12.79 -23.53 -0.76
C SER A 136 11.57 -24.39 -0.43
N SER A 137 11.52 -25.61 -0.98
CA SER A 137 10.36 -26.50 -0.90
C SER A 137 10.10 -27.04 0.51
N ASP A 138 11.12 -27.04 1.37
CA ASP A 138 11.03 -27.36 2.80
C ASP A 138 10.45 -26.22 3.64
N VAL A 139 10.44 -24.99 3.13
CA VAL A 139 9.81 -23.83 3.77
C VAL A 139 8.41 -23.60 3.23
N TRP A 140 8.27 -23.47 1.91
CA TRP A 140 7.02 -23.11 1.22
C TRP A 140 6.08 -24.30 1.01
N ILE A 141 5.72 -24.98 2.10
CA ILE A 141 4.99 -26.26 2.07
C ILE A 141 3.49 -26.05 1.79
N LYS A 142 2.87 -25.06 2.46
CA LYS A 142 1.40 -24.88 2.44
C LYS A 142 0.90 -23.92 1.36
N ILE A 143 1.75 -22.98 0.98
CA ILE A 143 1.48 -21.92 0.01
C ILE A 143 2.74 -21.67 -0.81
N THR A 144 2.59 -21.13 -2.01
CA THR A 144 3.74 -20.81 -2.85
C THR A 144 4.22 -19.36 -2.62
N PRO A 145 5.50 -19.05 -2.92
CA PRO A 145 6.04 -17.69 -2.82
C PRO A 145 5.20 -16.66 -3.59
N LYS A 146 4.79 -17.01 -4.82
CA LYS A 146 3.98 -16.13 -5.67
C LYS A 146 2.59 -15.86 -5.10
N LEU A 147 1.97 -16.88 -4.52
CA LEU A 147 0.63 -16.75 -3.94
C LEU A 147 0.65 -15.77 -2.77
N PHE A 148 1.65 -15.89 -1.89
CA PHE A 148 1.89 -14.93 -0.82
C PHE A 148 2.13 -13.53 -1.38
N PHE A 149 3.12 -13.38 -2.26
CA PHE A 149 3.54 -12.08 -2.78
C PHE A 149 2.37 -11.33 -3.42
N THR A 150 1.60 -12.02 -4.27
CA THR A 150 0.46 -11.41 -4.99
C THR A 150 -0.65 -11.02 -4.03
N THR A 151 -0.98 -11.88 -3.05
CA THR A 151 -2.03 -11.62 -2.06
C THR A 151 -1.66 -10.45 -1.15
N PHE A 152 -0.43 -10.45 -0.64
CA PHE A 152 0.08 -9.39 0.21
C PHE A 152 0.12 -8.05 -0.53
N THR A 153 0.70 -8.03 -1.74
CA THR A 153 0.77 -6.83 -2.59
C THR A 153 -0.61 -6.26 -2.86
N TYR A 154 -1.59 -7.10 -3.20
CA TYR A 154 -2.95 -6.63 -3.47
C TYR A 154 -3.61 -5.95 -2.25
N GLU A 155 -3.40 -6.49 -1.04
CA GLU A 155 -3.95 -5.85 0.17
C GLU A 155 -3.18 -4.59 0.58
N ILE A 156 -1.87 -4.51 0.33
CA ILE A 156 -1.07 -3.30 0.52
C ILE A 156 -1.50 -2.19 -0.45
N LEU A 157 -1.68 -2.51 -1.73
CA LEU A 157 -2.11 -1.53 -2.74
C LEU A 157 -3.45 -0.87 -2.39
N LYS A 158 -4.39 -1.61 -1.80
CA LYS A 158 -5.67 -1.03 -1.34
C LYS A 158 -5.50 0.01 -0.24
N ILE A 159 -4.45 -0.10 0.57
CA ILE A 159 -4.15 0.87 1.63
C ILE A 159 -3.53 2.11 0.99
N ILE A 160 -2.53 1.91 0.14
CA ILE A 160 -1.80 2.98 -0.54
C ILE A 160 -2.74 3.82 -1.41
N TYR A 161 -3.54 3.20 -2.29
CA TYR A 161 -4.49 3.93 -3.14
C TYR A 161 -5.71 4.47 -2.39
N ALA A 162 -5.80 4.27 -1.08
CA ALA A 162 -6.82 4.88 -0.22
C ALA A 162 -6.29 6.09 0.58
N ASP A 163 -5.06 6.50 0.30
CA ASP A 163 -4.36 7.61 0.92
C ASP A 163 -4.61 8.95 0.18
N PRO A 164 -5.08 9.99 0.89
CA PRO A 164 -5.21 11.33 0.32
C PRO A 164 -3.93 11.93 -0.27
N SER A 165 -2.74 11.58 0.23
CA SER A 165 -1.49 12.07 -0.38
C SER A 165 -1.29 11.48 -1.78
N VAL A 166 -1.55 10.17 -1.94
CA VAL A 166 -1.51 9.48 -3.23
C VAL A 166 -2.56 10.04 -4.17
N TRP A 167 -3.76 10.37 -3.66
CA TRP A 167 -4.80 11.03 -4.46
C TRP A 167 -4.34 12.39 -4.99
N SER A 168 -3.66 13.18 -4.14
CA SER A 168 -3.13 14.48 -4.55
C SER A 168 -2.05 14.35 -5.62
N ASP A 169 -1.12 13.40 -5.45
CA ASP A 169 -0.04 13.17 -6.42
C ASP A 169 -0.57 12.69 -7.79
N ILE A 170 -1.62 11.85 -7.81
CA ILE A 170 -2.24 11.39 -9.07
C ILE A 170 -3.33 12.32 -9.61
N GLY A 171 -3.60 13.45 -8.93
CA GLY A 171 -4.63 14.42 -9.33
C GLY A 171 -6.08 13.96 -9.13
N PHE A 172 -6.32 12.93 -8.31
CA PHE A 172 -7.64 12.41 -8.02
C PHE A 172 -8.41 13.31 -7.03
N GLY A 173 -9.66 13.64 -7.37
CA GLY A 173 -10.58 14.49 -6.60
C GLY A 173 -11.05 13.95 -5.23
N GLY A 174 -10.71 12.71 -4.89
CA GLY A 174 -11.23 12.03 -3.70
C GLY A 174 -12.66 11.51 -3.90
N PRO A 175 -13.34 11.07 -2.83
CA PRO A 175 -14.71 10.54 -2.95
C PRO A 175 -15.70 11.58 -3.47
N ALA A 176 -16.55 11.18 -4.42
CA ALA A 176 -17.47 12.08 -5.09
C ALA A 176 -18.66 12.50 -4.21
N PHE A 177 -19.11 11.64 -3.29
CA PHE A 177 -20.35 11.87 -2.54
C PHE A 177 -20.19 12.99 -1.50
N PRO A 178 -21.18 13.91 -1.34
CA PRO A 178 -22.52 13.91 -1.96
C PRO A 178 -22.61 14.56 -3.34
N ARG A 179 -21.56 15.24 -3.80
CA ARG A 179 -21.58 16.07 -5.01
C ARG A 179 -21.64 15.24 -6.30
N GLY A 180 -21.05 14.05 -6.36
CA GLY A 180 -20.91 13.25 -7.59
C GLY A 180 -19.75 13.76 -8.47
N TYR A 181 -19.44 13.03 -9.55
CA TYR A 181 -18.56 13.48 -10.64
C TYR A 181 -19.45 13.80 -11.85
N TYR A 182 -19.26 14.95 -12.48
CA TYR A 182 -20.17 15.43 -13.54
C TYR A 182 -19.50 15.58 -14.90
N THR A 183 -18.19 15.81 -14.94
CA THR A 183 -17.45 15.96 -16.19
C THR A 183 -17.03 14.60 -16.76
N PHE A 184 -17.41 14.36 -18.03
CA PHE A 184 -17.14 13.09 -18.75
C PHE A 184 -16.37 13.31 -20.07
N GLY A 185 -15.85 14.51 -20.32
CA GLY A 185 -15.17 14.89 -21.58
C GLY A 185 -13.64 14.96 -21.47
N PHE A 186 -12.95 14.82 -22.60
CA PHE A 186 -11.50 15.12 -22.70
C PHE A 186 -11.26 16.60 -22.32
N ASP A 187 -10.28 16.87 -21.47
CA ASP A 187 -9.99 18.20 -20.87
C ASP A 187 -11.14 18.83 -20.05
N GLN A 188 -12.09 18.02 -19.59
CA GLN A 188 -13.12 18.46 -18.64
C GLN A 188 -12.82 17.86 -17.27
N PHE A 189 -12.44 18.73 -16.34
CA PHE A 189 -12.15 18.38 -14.95
C PHE A 189 -13.20 19.00 -14.06
N ASP A 190 -13.65 18.24 -13.08
CA ASP A 190 -14.53 18.80 -12.07
C ASP A 190 -13.72 19.83 -11.23
N PRO A 191 -14.35 20.87 -10.66
CA PRO A 191 -13.64 21.93 -9.92
C PRO A 191 -12.80 21.45 -8.72
N TRP A 192 -12.98 20.20 -8.30
CA TRP A 192 -12.26 19.57 -7.19
C TRP A 192 -11.21 18.55 -7.65
N GLU A 193 -11.00 18.37 -8.96
CA GLU A 193 -9.88 17.63 -9.52
C GLU A 193 -8.68 18.54 -9.78
N ALA A 194 -7.49 17.97 -9.91
CA ALA A 194 -6.31 18.77 -10.23
C ALA A 194 -6.43 19.37 -11.65
N PRO A 195 -6.17 20.68 -11.83
CA PRO A 195 -6.22 21.30 -13.15
C PRO A 195 -5.14 20.74 -14.07
N ASN A 196 -5.40 20.68 -15.38
CA ASN A 196 -4.41 20.22 -16.36
C ASN A 196 -3.20 21.18 -16.41
N ASN A 197 -2.00 20.68 -16.09
CA ASN A 197 -0.76 21.46 -16.07
C ASN A 197 -0.31 21.97 -17.45
N GLU A 198 -0.97 21.58 -18.55
CA GLU A 198 -0.64 22.07 -19.90
C GLU A 198 -1.01 23.55 -20.13
N GLN A 199 -1.83 24.16 -19.29
CA GLN A 199 -2.17 25.59 -19.43
C GLN A 199 -1.06 26.53 -18.92
N ASN A 200 -0.08 26.06 -18.15
CA ASN A 200 1.01 26.88 -17.59
C ASN A 200 2.31 26.87 -18.42
N LYS A 201 2.32 26.31 -19.64
CA LYS A 201 3.49 26.35 -20.55
C LYS A 201 3.48 27.51 -21.55
N ASN A 202 2.45 28.34 -21.56
CA ASN A 202 2.34 29.51 -22.45
C ASN A 202 2.11 30.78 -21.64
N HIS A 203 3.09 31.25 -20.86
CA HIS A 203 3.28 32.66 -20.50
C HIS A 203 4.78 32.96 -20.39
#